data_AF-A0A8J6P5J5-F1
#
_entry.id   AF-A0A8J6P5J5-F1
#
_cell.length_a   1.000
_cell.length_b   1.000
_cell.length_c   1.000
_cell.angle_alpha   90.00
_cell.angle_beta   90.00
_cell.angle_gamma   90.00
#
_symmetry.space_group_name_H-M   'P 1'
#
loop_
_entity.id
_entity.type
_entity.pdbx_description
1 polymer ?
#
loop_
_entity_poly.entity_id
_entity_poly.type
_entity_poly.pdbx_seq_one_letter_code
_entity_poly.pdbx_strand_id
1 'polypeptide(L)'
;TILLYTEGFKAEKSLQHYRTIQALPLILGKERMDDAQYLDACRSKKNIVEYDYVGGVTGADADELIDFVKELKTDVLGWLKKNHKELIL
;
A
#
# COMPACT_ATOMS: atom_id res chain seq x y z
N THR A 1 -0.81 6.81 0.24
CA THR A 1 -0.57 8.21 0.66
C THR A 1 -1.71 8.75 1.51
N ILE A 2 -2.97 8.44 1.19
CA ILE A 2 -4.14 8.96 1.92
C ILE A 2 -4.08 8.73 3.44
N LEU A 3 -3.74 7.51 3.90
CA LEU A 3 -3.64 7.18 5.33
C LEU A 3 -2.68 8.10 6.11
N LEU A 4 -1.50 8.38 5.56
CA LEU A 4 -0.56 9.29 6.21
C LEU A 4 -1.11 10.71 6.27
N TYR A 5 -1.70 11.20 5.17
CA TYR A 5 -2.26 12.54 5.09
C TYR A 5 -3.42 12.75 6.06
N THR A 6 -4.29 11.75 6.22
CA THR A 6 -5.42 11.84 7.16
C THR A 6 -4.96 11.89 8.61
N GLU A 7 -3.84 11.23 8.92
CA GLU A 7 -3.20 11.32 10.23
C GLU A 7 -2.31 12.58 10.40
N GLY A 8 -2.36 13.54 9.45
CA GLY A 8 -1.60 14.79 9.52
C GLY A 8 -0.13 14.68 9.11
N PHE A 9 0.30 13.52 8.59
CA PHE A 9 1.67 13.27 8.16
C PHE A 9 1.83 13.38 6.65
N LYS A 10 3.02 13.82 6.23
CA LYS A 10 3.43 13.78 4.82
C LYS A 10 4.65 12.89 4.68
N ALA A 11 4.57 11.91 3.78
CA ALA A 11 5.73 11.11 3.43
C ALA A 11 6.81 12.02 2.83
N GLU A 12 8.03 11.89 3.37
CA GLU A 12 9.22 12.53 2.83
C GLU A 12 9.45 12.11 1.37
N LYS A 13 10.11 12.96 0.57
CA LYS A 13 10.26 12.74 -0.89
C LYS A 13 11.12 11.50 -1.16
N SER A 14 12.15 11.26 -0.36
CA SER A 14 12.92 10.02 -0.43
C SER A 14 12.11 8.85 0.14
N LEU A 15 12.13 7.72 -0.57
CA LEU A 15 11.49 6.47 -0.16
C LEU A 15 9.99 6.61 0.12
N GLN A 16 9.30 7.51 -0.59
CA GLN A 16 7.89 7.82 -0.37
C GLN A 16 6.97 6.58 -0.37
N HIS A 17 7.21 5.65 -1.31
CA HIS A 17 6.46 4.40 -1.40
C HIS A 17 6.68 3.51 -0.17
N TYR A 18 7.94 3.30 0.22
CA TYR A 18 8.29 2.51 1.40
C TYR A 18 7.62 3.07 2.66
N ARG A 19 7.75 4.38 2.91
CA ARG A 19 7.15 5.03 4.09
C ARG A 19 5.63 4.92 4.10
N THR A 20 5.01 5.04 2.93
CA THR A 20 3.56 4.89 2.79
C THR A 20 3.10 3.46 3.12
N ILE A 21 3.86 2.45 2.69
CA ILE A 21 3.55 1.04 2.94
C ILE A 21 3.73 0.70 4.43
N GLN A 22 4.84 1.13 5.02
CA GLN A 22 5.12 0.86 6.45
C GLN A 22 4.16 1.56 7.41
N ALA A 23 3.48 2.62 6.96
CA ALA A 23 2.44 3.27 7.75
C ALA A 23 1.14 2.44 7.84
N LEU A 24 0.94 1.47 6.95
CA LEU A 24 -0.29 0.67 6.89
C LEU A 24 -0.61 -0.02 8.22
N PRO A 25 0.30 -0.82 8.83
CA PRO A 25 0.02 -1.48 10.11
C PRO A 25 0.01 -0.52 11.30
N LEU A 26 0.62 0.66 11.17
CA LEU A 26 0.61 1.67 12.22
C LEU A 26 -0.76 2.36 12.33
N ILE A 27 -1.47 2.51 11.20
CA ILE A 27 -2.72 3.27 11.11
C ILE A 27 -3.94 2.35 11.09
N LEU A 28 -3.90 1.28 10.29
CA LEU A 28 -5.02 0.35 10.14
C LEU A 28 -5.03 -0.77 11.17
N GLY A 29 -3.90 -1.02 11.85
CA GLY A 29 -3.76 -2.07 12.86
C GLY A 29 -2.69 -3.10 12.50
N LYS A 30 -2.13 -3.76 13.53
CA LYS A 30 -1.01 -4.70 13.39
C LYS A 30 -1.32 -5.91 12.51
N GLU A 31 -2.60 -6.26 12.36
CA GLU A 31 -3.10 -7.28 11.46
C GLU A 31 -2.75 -7.01 9.98
N ARG A 32 -2.44 -5.75 9.62
CA ARG A 32 -2.01 -5.36 8.27
C ARG A 32 -0.50 -5.46 8.06
N MET A 33 0.22 -6.14 8.96
CA MET A 33 1.66 -6.33 8.81
C MET A 33 1.99 -7.13 7.55
N ASP A 34 1.27 -8.23 7.33
CA ASP A 34 1.50 -9.11 6.18
C ASP A 34 1.17 -8.39 4.86
N ASP A 35 0.09 -7.60 4.84
CA ASP A 35 -0.27 -6.71 3.73
C ASP A 35 0.87 -5.73 3.39
N ALA A 36 1.50 -5.13 4.39
CA ALA A 36 2.62 -4.21 4.19
C ALA A 36 3.88 -4.92 3.69
N GLN A 37 4.16 -6.12 4.19
CA GLN A 37 5.27 -6.95 3.71
C GLN A 37 5.08 -7.36 2.25
N TYR A 38 3.87 -7.78 1.89
CA TYR A 38 3.52 -8.14 0.52
C TYR A 38 3.69 -6.96 -0.44
N LEU A 39 3.18 -5.78 -0.08
CA LEU A 39 3.33 -4.57 -0.89
C LEU A 39 4.79 -4.12 -1.03
N ASP A 40 5.61 -4.25 0.01
CA ASP A 40 7.04 -3.91 -0.07
C ASP A 40 7.82 -4.92 -0.93
N ALA A 41 7.44 -6.20 -0.91
CA ALA A 41 7.96 -7.21 -1.82
C ALA A 41 7.59 -6.91 -3.28
N CYS A 42 6.33 -6.54 -3.55
CA CYS A 42 5.88 -6.11 -4.88
C CYS A 42 6.64 -4.85 -5.37
N ARG A 43 6.83 -3.86 -4.48
CA ARG A 43 7.63 -2.67 -4.77
C ARG A 43 9.08 -3.01 -5.11
N SER A 44 9.67 -3.93 -4.35
CA SER A 44 11.06 -4.38 -4.56
C SER A 44 11.19 -5.15 -5.87
N LYS A 45 10.23 -6.03 -6.20
CA LYS A 45 10.15 -6.70 -7.52
C LYS A 45 10.06 -5.67 -8.66
N LYS A 46 9.22 -4.64 -8.54
CA LYS A 46 9.11 -3.56 -9.55
C LYS A 46 10.48 -2.91 -9.81
N ASN A 47 11.22 -2.61 -8.74
CA ASN A 47 12.53 -1.99 -8.84
C ASN A 47 13.61 -2.92 -9.43
N ILE A 48 13.43 -4.24 -9.37
CA ILE A 48 14.38 -5.22 -9.92
C ILE A 48 14.03 -5.57 -11.36
N VAL A 49 12.75 -5.78 -11.66
CA VAL A 49 12.27 -6.09 -13.02
C VAL A 49 12.49 -4.92 -13.98
N GLU A 50 12.43 -3.67 -13.50
CA GLU A 50 12.80 -2.50 -14.29
C GLU A 50 14.28 -2.50 -14.72
N TYR A 51 15.15 -3.29 -14.08
CA TYR A 51 16.59 -3.23 -14.31
C TYR A 51 17.25 -4.55 -14.77
N ASP A 52 16.73 -5.75 -14.47
CA ASP A 52 17.56 -6.96 -14.67
C ASP A 52 16.92 -8.34 -14.96
N TYR A 53 15.62 -8.50 -15.23
CA TYR A 53 15.11 -9.86 -15.55
C TYR A 53 13.78 -9.92 -16.31
N VAL A 54 13.84 -10.36 -17.57
CA VAL A 54 12.64 -10.77 -18.34
C VAL A 54 12.19 -12.14 -17.78
N GLY A 55 11.03 -12.18 -17.12
CA GLY A 55 10.42 -13.40 -16.59
C GLY A 55 10.27 -13.48 -15.06
N GLY A 56 10.63 -12.43 -14.30
CA GLY A 56 10.53 -12.42 -12.83
C GLY A 56 9.14 -12.12 -12.26
N VAL A 57 8.19 -11.72 -13.12
CA VAL A 57 6.80 -11.41 -12.80
C VAL A 57 5.94 -11.93 -13.95
N THR A 58 4.85 -12.62 -13.61
CA THR A 58 3.88 -13.17 -14.55
C THR A 58 2.63 -12.29 -14.63
N GLY A 59 1.76 -12.54 -15.61
CA GLY A 59 0.44 -11.89 -15.65
C GLY A 59 -0.41 -12.23 -14.42
N ALA A 60 -0.28 -13.47 -13.91
CA ALA A 60 -1.00 -13.90 -12.71
C ALA A 60 -0.57 -13.13 -11.45
N ASP A 61 0.73 -12.82 -11.29
CA ASP A 61 1.21 -11.97 -10.19
C ASP A 61 0.57 -10.58 -10.24
N ALA A 62 0.36 -10.04 -11.45
CA ALA A 62 -0.28 -8.74 -11.63
C ALA A 62 -1.78 -8.79 -11.30
N ASP A 63 -2.48 -9.84 -11.74
CA ASP A 63 -3.90 -10.03 -11.44
C ASP A 63 -4.13 -10.21 -9.93
N GLU A 64 -3.29 -11.00 -9.25
CA GLU A 64 -3.31 -11.17 -7.79
C GLU A 64 -3.12 -9.83 -7.07
N LEU A 65 -2.12 -9.03 -7.48
CA LEU A 65 -1.87 -7.72 -6.89
C LEU A 65 -3.06 -6.77 -7.13
N ILE A 66 -3.68 -6.82 -8.31
CA ILE A 66 -4.87 -6.00 -8.64
C ILE A 66 -6.03 -6.32 -7.71
N ASP A 67 -6.31 -7.61 -7.47
CA ASP A 67 -7.40 -8.01 -6.61
C ASP A 67 -7.11 -7.66 -5.14
N PHE A 68 -5.88 -7.90 -4.68
CA PHE A 68 -5.42 -7.46 -3.36
C PHE A 68 -5.64 -5.95 -3.14
N VAL A 69 -5.25 -5.09 -4.09
CA VAL A 69 -5.40 -3.63 -3.90
C VAL A 69 -6.86 -3.15 -3.95
N LYS A 70 -7.78 -3.90 -4.60
CA LYS A 70 -9.23 -3.59 -4.57
C LYS A 70 -9.81 -3.85 -3.18
N GLU A 71 -9.43 -4.96 -2.56
CA GLU A 71 -9.83 -5.28 -1.18
C GLU A 71 -9.26 -4.24 -0.21
N LEU A 72 -7.95 -3.98 -0.30
CA LEU A 72 -7.28 -2.98 0.53
C LEU A 72 -7.92 -1.60 0.40
N LYS A 73 -8.30 -1.18 -0.81
CA LYS A 73 -9.02 0.08 -1.04
C LYS A 73 -10.35 0.11 -0.29
N THR A 74 -11.10 -0.98 -0.30
CA THR A 74 -12.38 -1.10 0.41
C THR A 74 -12.18 -0.92 1.90
N ASP A 75 -11.15 -1.56 2.46
CA ASP A 75 -10.80 -1.46 3.88
C ASP A 75 -10.38 -0.05 4.28
N VAL A 76 -9.52 0.60 3.47
CA VAL A 76 -9.10 1.99 3.68
C VAL A 76 -10.29 2.93 3.67
N LEU A 77 -11.22 2.76 2.72
CA LEU A 77 -12.43 3.59 2.66
C LEU A 77 -13.36 3.34 3.87
N GLY A 78 -13.48 2.09 4.31
CA GLY A 78 -14.21 1.75 5.53
C GLY A 78 -13.62 2.41 6.77
N TRP A 79 -12.29 2.36 6.90
CA TRP A 79 -11.57 3.02 7.98
C TRP A 79 -11.72 4.55 7.93
N LEU A 80 -11.63 5.17 6.74
CA LEU A 80 -11.83 6.61 6.59
C LEU A 80 -13.25 7.02 6.98
N LYS A 81 -14.28 6.27 6.57
CA LYS A 81 -15.68 6.54 6.96
C LYS A 81 -15.89 6.47 8.48
N LYS A 82 -15.09 5.67 9.17
CA LYS A 82 -15.16 5.51 10.62
C LYS A 82 -14.42 6.62 11.37
N ASN A 83 -13.21 6.98 10.89
CA ASN A 83 -12.27 7.81 11.66
C ASN A 83 -12.12 9.26 11.15
N HIS A 84 -12.40 9.52 9.86
CA HIS A 84 -12.20 10.81 9.19
C HIS A 84 -13.40 11.14 8.27
N LYS A 85 -14.59 11.25 8.87
CA LYS A 85 -15.86 11.43 8.13
C LYS A 85 -15.87 12.69 7.27
N GLU A 86 -15.20 13.74 7.73
CA GLU A 86 -15.03 15.03 7.07
C GLU A 86 -14.27 14.95 5.75
N LEU A 87 -13.55 13.86 5.48
CA LEU A 87 -12.79 13.65 4.24
C LEU A 87 -13.55 12.83 3.18
N ILE A 88 -14.76 12.36 3.50
CA ILE A 88 -15.59 11.53 2.61
C ILE A 88 -16.93 12.21 2.23
N LEU A 89 -17.22 13.38 2.80
CA LEU A 89 -18.41 14.19 2.50
C LEU A 89 -18.26 15.03 1.23
#